data_AF-A0A354WKB6-F1
#
_entry.id   AF-A0A354WKB6-F1
#
_cell.length_a   1.000
_cell.length_b   1.000
_cell.length_c   1.000
_cell.angle_alpha   90.00
_cell.angle_beta   90.00
_cell.angle_gamma   90.00
#
_symmetry.space_group_name_H-M   'P 1'
#
loop_
_entity.id
_entity.type
_entity.pdbx_description
1 polymer ?
#
loop_
_entity_poly.entity_id
_entity_poly.type
_entity_poly.pdbx_seq_one_letter_code
_entity_poly.pdbx_strand_id
1 'polypeptide(L)'
;MHECINMHCNEEKLDGLLLELGFDDFVRGTDYLWRAVRRFDRREKLTALYAELGKAEGCTGAVYERTIRHAKEKALGRGNIHAWTRVFGWTLDPYSGGLTNGELIARLARLCRED
;
A
#
# COMPACT_ATOMS: atom_id res chain seq x y z
N MET A 1 12.10 16.77 24.79
CA MET A 1 12.59 16.01 23.62
C MET A 1 11.51 15.01 23.30
N HIS A 2 10.84 15.16 22.15
CA HIS A 2 9.76 14.27 21.75
C HIS A 2 10.35 12.88 21.49
N GLU A 3 10.03 11.92 22.34
CA GLU A 3 10.12 10.50 21.98
C GLU A 3 9.16 10.28 20.80
N CYS A 4 9.72 10.26 19.59
CA CYS A 4 9.05 9.69 18.44
C CYS A 4 8.84 8.22 18.77
N ILE A 5 7.66 7.86 19.28
CA ILE A 5 7.25 6.47 19.45
C ILE A 5 7.52 5.78 18.12
N ASN A 6 8.45 4.85 18.16
CA ASN A 6 8.88 4.00 17.07
C ASN A 6 7.68 3.13 16.68
N MET A 7 6.79 3.69 15.88
CA MET A 7 5.60 3.05 15.32
C MET A 7 6.06 2.16 14.16
N HIS A 8 6.85 1.14 14.49
CA HIS A 8 7.38 0.18 13.53
C HIS A 8 6.22 -0.62 12.93
N CYS A 9 6.23 -0.75 11.62
CA CYS A 9 5.27 -1.58 10.90
C CYS A 9 5.60 -3.06 11.18
N ASN A 10 4.62 -3.85 11.61
CA ASN A 10 4.73 -5.30 11.68
C ASN A 10 4.73 -5.87 10.25
N GLU A 11 5.90 -6.32 9.80
CA GLU A 11 6.13 -6.79 8.43
C GLU A 11 5.39 -8.09 8.13
N GLU A 12 5.38 -9.05 9.07
CA GLU A 12 4.66 -10.31 8.91
C GLU A 12 3.14 -10.07 8.76
N LYS A 13 2.60 -9.12 9.54
CA LYS A 13 1.20 -8.69 9.44
C LYS A 13 0.92 -8.03 8.09
N LEU A 14 1.83 -7.20 7.59
CA LEU A 14 1.70 -6.56 6.28
C LEU A 14 1.72 -7.60 5.15
N ASP A 15 2.64 -8.56 5.18
CA ASP A 15 2.76 -9.61 4.18
C ASP A 15 1.48 -10.47 4.15
N GLY A 16 0.97 -10.85 5.33
CA GLY A 16 -0.31 -11.57 5.45
C GLY A 16 -1.49 -10.79 4.88
N LEU A 17 -1.57 -9.47 5.13
CA LEU A 17 -2.61 -8.61 4.56
C LEU A 17 -2.50 -8.51 3.03
N LEU A 18 -1.29 -8.36 2.49
CA LEU A 18 -1.08 -8.26 1.04
C LEU A 18 -1.50 -9.56 0.33
N LEU A 19 -1.11 -10.71 0.86
CA LEU A 19 -1.53 -12.02 0.36
C LEU A 19 -3.05 -12.18 0.39
N GLU A 20 -3.68 -11.81 1.51
CA GLU A 20 -5.13 -11.93 1.68
C GLU A 20 -5.91 -11.02 0.70
N LEU A 21 -5.37 -9.85 0.40
CA LEU A 21 -5.92 -8.91 -0.58
C LEU A 21 -5.64 -9.35 -2.04
N GLY A 22 -4.87 -10.40 -2.25
CA GLY A 22 -4.57 -10.96 -3.59
C GLY A 22 -3.40 -10.30 -4.30
N PHE A 23 -2.52 -9.61 -3.56
CA PHE A 23 -1.22 -9.20 -4.09
C PHE A 23 -0.29 -10.42 -4.23
N ASP A 24 0.57 -10.38 -5.25
CA ASP A 24 1.49 -11.45 -5.61
C ASP A 24 2.91 -11.05 -5.20
N ASP A 25 3.53 -11.82 -4.32
CA ASP A 25 4.83 -11.52 -3.71
C ASP A 25 5.97 -11.42 -4.74
N PHE A 26 5.82 -12.04 -5.91
CA PHE A 26 6.86 -12.03 -6.95
C PHE A 26 6.78 -10.82 -7.87
N VAL A 27 5.77 -9.95 -7.71
CA VAL A 27 5.55 -8.82 -8.61
C VAL A 27 6.10 -7.54 -8.00
N ARG A 28 6.93 -6.81 -8.77
CA ARG A 28 7.54 -5.53 -8.36
C ARG A 28 6.56 -4.52 -7.76
N GLY A 29 5.31 -4.50 -8.22
CA GLY A 29 4.31 -3.58 -7.66
C GLY A 29 3.89 -3.90 -6.22
N THR A 30 3.95 -5.17 -5.82
CA THR A 30 3.73 -5.59 -4.44
C THR A 30 4.88 -5.12 -3.55
N ASP A 31 6.13 -5.34 -3.98
CA ASP A 31 7.33 -4.80 -3.28
C ASP A 31 7.28 -3.27 -3.18
N TYR A 32 6.89 -2.58 -4.26
CA TYR A 32 6.77 -1.12 -4.24
C TYR A 32 5.72 -0.63 -3.23
N LEU A 33 4.58 -1.33 -3.18
CA LEU A 33 3.53 -1.05 -2.20
C LEU A 33 4.01 -1.32 -0.78
N TRP A 34 4.67 -2.45 -0.54
CA TRP A 34 5.23 -2.84 0.76
C TRP A 34 6.21 -1.78 1.29
N ARG A 35 7.17 -1.34 0.47
CA ARG A 35 8.10 -0.26 0.80
C ARG A 35 7.38 1.06 1.08
N ALA A 36 6.40 1.41 0.25
CA ALA A 36 5.62 2.63 0.43
C ALA A 36 4.84 2.62 1.73
N VAL A 37 4.22 1.51 2.11
CA VAL A 37 3.49 1.32 3.38
C VAL A 37 4.42 1.49 4.58
N ARG A 38 5.59 0.86 4.57
CA ARG A 38 6.56 0.95 5.66
C ARG A 38 7.08 2.37 5.87
N ARG A 39 7.38 3.07 4.77
CA ARG A 39 7.92 4.45 4.79
C ARG A 39 6.85 5.53 4.95
N PHE A 40 5.57 5.21 4.78
CA PHE A 40 4.48 6.18 4.74
C PHE A 40 4.41 7.05 6.00
N ASP A 41 4.54 8.37 5.82
CA ASP A 41 4.21 9.38 6.82
C ASP A 41 3.03 10.21 6.32
N ARG A 42 1.98 10.33 7.14
CA ARG A 42 0.78 11.11 6.84
C ARG A 42 1.09 12.61 6.67
N ARG A 43 2.19 13.11 7.23
CA ARG A 43 2.62 14.51 7.10
C ARG A 43 3.33 14.78 5.76
N GLU A 44 3.74 13.74 5.06
CA GLU A 44 4.49 13.85 3.81
C GLU A 44 3.56 13.83 2.59
N LYS A 45 3.93 14.56 1.53
CA LYS A 45 3.24 14.47 0.24
C LYS A 45 3.55 13.12 -0.41
N LEU A 46 2.51 12.40 -0.82
CA LEU A 46 2.66 11.08 -1.45
C LEU A 46 3.54 11.13 -2.72
N THR A 47 3.53 12.23 -3.47
CA THR A 47 4.41 12.42 -4.63
C THR A 47 5.89 12.54 -4.25
N ALA A 48 6.21 13.07 -3.07
CA ALA A 48 7.58 13.12 -2.55
C ALA A 48 8.05 11.71 -2.15
N LEU A 49 7.19 10.94 -1.46
CA LEU A 49 7.44 9.54 -1.12
C LEU A 49 7.74 8.71 -2.38
N TYR A 50 6.91 8.83 -3.42
CA TYR A 50 7.15 8.11 -4.68
C TYR A 50 8.43 8.56 -5.40
N ALA A 51 8.78 9.83 -5.34
CA ALA A 51 10.02 10.32 -5.93
C ALA A 51 11.27 9.77 -5.19
N GLU A 52 11.22 9.73 -3.85
CA GLU A 52 12.27 9.16 -3.01
C GLU A 52 12.46 7.67 -3.30
N LEU A 53 11.40 6.87 -3.17
CA LEU A 53 11.44 5.42 -3.38
C LEU A 53 11.74 5.07 -4.84
N GLY A 54 11.17 5.81 -5.79
CA GLY A 54 11.43 5.62 -7.21
C GLY A 54 12.91 5.80 -7.54
N LYS A 55 13.56 6.83 -6.98
CA LYS A 55 14.99 7.07 -7.16
C LYS A 55 15.85 5.92 -6.61
N ALA A 56 15.49 5.36 -5.46
CA ALA A 56 16.19 4.21 -4.88
C ALA A 56 16.12 2.96 -5.80
N GLU A 57 15.01 2.79 -6.52
CA GLU A 57 14.78 1.69 -7.47
C GLU A 57 15.22 2.01 -8.92
N GLY A 58 15.87 3.16 -9.16
CA GLY A 58 16.30 3.57 -10.50
C GLY A 58 15.14 3.90 -11.46
N CYS A 59 13.99 4.32 -10.94
CA CYS A 59 12.83 4.74 -11.72
C CYS A 59 12.31 6.13 -11.30
N THR A 60 11.26 6.63 -11.95
CA THR A 60 10.63 7.91 -11.58
C THR A 60 9.46 7.68 -10.63
N GLY A 61 9.11 8.67 -9.81
CA GLY A 61 7.94 8.56 -8.93
C GLY A 61 6.63 8.30 -9.67
N ALA A 62 6.49 8.78 -10.91
CA ALA A 62 5.33 8.48 -11.75
C ALA A 62 5.30 7.00 -12.21
N VAL A 63 6.46 6.41 -12.50
CA VAL A 63 6.55 4.97 -12.79
C VAL A 63 6.23 4.17 -11.54
N TYR A 64 6.80 4.53 -10.40
CA TYR A 64 6.57 3.88 -9.11
C TYR A 64 5.08 3.83 -8.75
N GLU A 65 4.41 4.98 -8.84
CA GLU A 65 2.98 5.13 -8.60
C GLU A 65 2.14 4.27 -9.56
N ARG A 66 2.47 4.29 -10.86
CA ARG A 66 1.79 3.48 -11.87
C ARG A 66 1.97 1.99 -11.61
N THR A 67 3.15 1.56 -11.18
CA THR A 67 3.42 0.15 -10.85
C THR A 67 2.54 -0.31 -9.68
N ILE A 68 2.38 0.50 -8.63
CA ILE A 68 1.45 0.22 -7.52
C ILE A 68 0.01 0.16 -8.03
N ARG A 69 -0.41 1.11 -8.87
CA ARG A 69 -1.77 1.13 -9.44
C ARG A 69 -2.08 -0.19 -10.16
N HIS A 70 -1.19 -0.65 -11.02
CA HIS A 70 -1.37 -1.89 -11.75
C HIS A 70 -1.38 -3.12 -10.84
N ALA A 71 -0.58 -3.15 -9.78
CA ALA A 71 -0.63 -4.23 -8.80
C ALA A 71 -1.98 -4.25 -8.07
N LYS A 72 -2.47 -3.10 -7.62
CA LYS A 72 -3.79 -2.96 -6.99
C LYS A 72 -4.92 -3.40 -7.91
N GLU A 73 -4.94 -2.96 -9.18
CA GLU A 73 -5.96 -3.34 -10.15
C GLU A 73 -5.99 -4.86 -10.37
N LYS A 74 -4.81 -5.50 -10.47
CA LYS A 74 -4.72 -6.96 -10.57
C LYS A 74 -5.17 -7.67 -9.30
N ALA A 75 -4.80 -7.16 -8.13
CA ALA A 75 -5.19 -7.71 -6.84
C ALA A 75 -6.71 -7.61 -6.64
N LEU A 76 -7.36 -6.51 -7.05
CA LEU A 76 -8.82 -6.38 -7.04
C LEU A 76 -9.52 -7.37 -7.97
N GLY A 77 -8.93 -7.66 -9.14
CA GLY A 77 -9.48 -8.65 -10.08
C GLY A 77 -9.32 -10.11 -9.63
N ARG A 78 -8.41 -10.39 -8.68
CA ARG A 78 -8.10 -11.76 -8.20
C ARG A 78 -8.55 -12.02 -6.76
N GLY A 79 -8.53 -10.98 -5.94
CA GLY A 79 -8.65 -11.04 -4.50
C GLY A 79 -10.08 -11.27 -4.03
N ASN A 80 -10.20 -11.77 -2.80
CA ASN A 80 -11.48 -12.02 -2.19
C ASN A 80 -12.17 -10.68 -1.83
N ILE A 81 -13.31 -10.38 -2.45
CA ILE A 81 -14.07 -9.15 -2.17
C ILE A 81 -14.44 -9.00 -0.69
N HIS A 82 -14.60 -10.11 0.04
CA HIS A 82 -14.84 -10.09 1.48
C HIS A 82 -13.61 -9.60 2.26
N ALA A 83 -12.39 -9.97 1.84
CA ALA A 83 -11.16 -9.49 2.45
C ALA A 83 -11.00 -7.98 2.24
N TRP A 84 -11.19 -7.52 1.00
CA TRP A 84 -11.21 -6.09 0.68
C TRP A 84 -12.26 -5.32 1.49
N THR A 85 -13.47 -5.84 1.59
CA THR A 85 -14.56 -5.22 2.37
C THR A 85 -14.21 -5.15 3.85
N ARG A 86 -13.60 -6.19 4.43
CA ARG A 86 -13.18 -6.19 5.84
C ARG A 86 -12.08 -5.17 6.11
N VAL A 87 -11.10 -5.06 5.20
CA VAL A 87 -9.98 -4.12 5.35
C VAL A 87 -10.47 -2.68 5.23
N PHE A 88 -11.31 -2.36 4.25
CA PHE A 88 -11.70 -0.96 3.95
C PHE A 88 -13.04 -0.53 4.55
N GLY A 89 -13.87 -1.47 5.00
CA GLY A 89 -15.13 -1.19 5.71
C GLY A 89 -16.31 -0.82 4.81
N TRP A 90 -16.15 -0.82 3.49
CA TRP A 90 -17.20 -0.58 2.51
C TRP A 90 -16.99 -1.47 1.28
N THR A 91 -18.08 -1.75 0.56
CA THR A 91 -18.03 -2.51 -0.68
C THR A 91 -17.29 -1.70 -1.73
N LEU A 92 -16.08 -2.14 -2.09
CA LEU A 92 -15.36 -1.56 -3.21
C LEU A 92 -16.19 -1.80 -4.48
N ASP A 93 -16.84 -0.75 -4.97
CA ASP A 93 -17.44 -0.76 -6.28
C ASP A 93 -16.32 -0.59 -7.33
N PRO A 94 -16.11 -1.57 -8.22
CA PRO A 94 -15.08 -1.50 -9.25
C PRO A 94 -15.25 -0.32 -10.21
N TYR A 95 -16.43 0.30 -10.28
CA TYR A 95 -16.81 1.26 -11.32
C TYR A 95 -16.98 2.73 -10.85
N SER A 96 -17.11 3.02 -9.55
CA SER A 96 -17.45 4.38 -9.06
C SER A 96 -16.28 5.28 -8.60
N GLY A 97 -15.04 4.94 -8.97
CA GLY A 97 -13.86 5.77 -8.61
C GLY A 97 -12.92 5.12 -7.60
N GLY A 98 -12.87 3.78 -7.65
CA GLY A 98 -11.91 2.83 -7.08
C GLY A 98 -10.79 3.36 -6.19
N LEU A 99 -10.73 2.81 -4.97
CA LEU A 99 -9.65 2.89 -3.98
C LEU A 99 -8.35 3.45 -4.54
N THR A 100 -7.97 4.66 -4.13
CA THR A 100 -6.74 5.30 -4.58
C THR A 100 -5.51 4.61 -3.98
N ASN A 101 -4.35 4.78 -4.62
CA ASN A 101 -3.10 4.24 -4.08
C ASN A 101 -2.76 4.85 -2.71
N GLY A 102 -3.11 6.12 -2.49
CA GLY A 102 -2.93 6.78 -1.19
C GLY A 102 -3.80 6.19 -0.10
N GLU A 103 -5.08 5.92 -0.37
CA GLU A 103 -5.99 5.26 0.58
C GLU A 103 -5.54 3.84 0.93
N LEU A 104 -5.10 3.08 -0.08
CA LEU A 104 -4.52 1.75 0.10
C LEU A 104 -3.30 1.80 1.03
N ILE A 105 -2.31 2.64 0.70
CA ILE A 105 -1.08 2.77 1.49
C ILE A 105 -1.39 3.23 2.91
N ALA A 106 -2.22 4.26 3.08
CA ALA A 106 -2.57 4.79 4.39
C ALA A 106 -3.30 3.76 5.25
N ARG A 107 -4.20 2.97 4.65
CA ARG A 107 -4.95 1.94 5.39
C ARG A 107 -4.05 0.80 5.82
N LEU A 108 -3.21 0.29 4.93
CA LEU A 108 -2.24 -0.78 5.26
C LEU A 108 -1.22 -0.30 6.30
N ALA A 109 -0.71 0.93 6.16
CA ALA A 109 0.24 1.50 7.13
C ALA A 109 -0.38 1.64 8.51
N ARG A 110 -1.66 1.99 8.59
CA ARG A 110 -2.40 2.01 9.84
C ARG A 110 -2.52 0.60 10.43
N LEU A 111 -2.99 -0.37 9.66
CA LEU A 111 -3.21 -1.74 10.14
C LEU A 111 -1.92 -2.45 10.55
N CYS A 112 -0.80 -2.21 9.85
CA CYS A 112 0.48 -2.82 10.21
C CYS A 112 1.13 -2.21 11.46
N ARG A 113 0.69 -1.02 11.87
CA ARG A 113 1.19 -0.30 13.06
C ARG A 113 0.26 -0.44 14.27
N GLU A 114 -0.94 -0.96 14.06
CA GLU A 114 -1.87 -1.34 15.12
C GLU A 114 -1.45 -2.73 15.63
N ASP A 115 -1.51 -2.95 16.95
CA ASP A 115 -1.28 -4.26 17.59
C ASP A 115 -2.49 -5.18 17.36
#